data_AF-A0A7K0WLB9-F1
#
_entry.id   AF-A0A7K0WLB9-F1
#
_cell.length_a   1.000
_cell.length_b   1.000
_cell.length_c   1.000
_cell.angle_alpha   90.00
_cell.angle_beta   90.00
_cell.angle_gamma   90.00
#
_symmetry.space_group_name_H-M   'P 1'
#
loop_
_entity.id
_entity.type
_entity.pdbx_description
1 polymer ?
#
loop_
_entity_poly.entity_id
_entity_poly.type
_entity_poly.pdbx_seq_one_letter_code
_entity_poly.pdbx_strand_id
1 'polypeptide(L)'
;MTEPEDLQSEQPALNPTDGEIVDVLPEDLDLSGFVGPQTFPNNNRRRIPAGLYLLFGLAAVAVYAIKGDSSALVNLGTLWAGVGLVVFGAYGMIAGWTLKVDESDALVSASAKVGFPVGHAAAQMAWRGWLSRPTWRILAYSNENPPTRRGIVLVDGVNGEVIEGFSEENPEDWTQFDPDDVAGTSLSVPAQSETQTP
;
A
#
# COMPACT_ATOMS: atom_id res chain seq x y z
N MET A 1 18.93 73.25 24.47
CA MET A 1 18.65 73.08 23.05
C MET A 1 18.61 71.58 22.83
N THR A 2 17.41 71.08 22.66
CA THR A 2 17.00 69.68 22.79
C THR A 2 17.15 69.02 21.42
N GLU A 3 17.93 67.95 21.31
CA GLU A 3 17.88 67.04 20.16
C GLU A 3 17.12 65.77 20.58
N PRO A 4 16.26 65.21 19.70
CA PRO A 4 15.25 64.23 20.04
C PRO A 4 15.82 62.80 20.14
N GLU A 5 15.29 62.02 21.08
CA GLU A 5 15.45 60.57 21.14
C GLU A 5 14.94 59.94 19.84
N ASP A 6 15.83 59.26 19.12
CA ASP A 6 15.48 58.37 18.02
C ASP A 6 14.63 57.22 18.58
N LEU A 7 13.31 57.37 18.47
CA LEU A 7 12.34 56.30 18.65
C LEU A 7 12.60 55.24 17.57
N GLN A 8 13.43 54.25 17.90
CA GLN A 8 13.42 52.96 17.22
C GLN A 8 12.00 52.42 17.30
N SER A 9 11.31 52.49 16.18
CA SER A 9 10.03 51.84 15.97
C SER A 9 10.31 50.34 15.95
N GLU A 10 10.19 49.69 17.11
CA GLU A 10 9.87 48.27 17.15
C GLU A 10 8.52 48.11 16.44
N GLN A 11 8.58 47.78 15.15
CA GLN A 11 7.42 47.24 14.44
C GLN A 11 6.99 45.99 15.20
N PRO A 12 5.77 45.93 15.76
CA PRO A 12 5.30 44.68 16.32
C PRO A 12 5.25 43.70 15.15
N ALA A 13 6.04 42.63 15.24
CA ALA A 13 5.90 41.50 14.33
C ALA A 13 4.43 41.08 14.39
N LEU A 14 3.69 41.35 13.32
CA LEU A 14 2.35 40.83 13.14
C LEU A 14 2.50 39.32 13.12
N ASN A 15 2.25 38.68 14.26
CA ASN A 15 1.98 37.25 14.29
C ASN A 15 0.70 37.08 13.47
N PRO A 16 0.74 36.42 12.30
CA PRO A 16 -0.48 36.18 11.53
C PRO A 16 -1.44 35.42 12.45
N THR A 17 -2.68 35.91 12.57
CA THR A 17 -3.73 35.20 13.31
C THR A 17 -3.92 33.80 12.70
N ASP A 18 -4.08 32.77 13.53
CA ASP A 18 -4.15 31.34 13.13
C ASP A 18 -5.04 31.01 11.91
N GLY A 19 -5.99 31.87 11.55
CA GLY A 19 -6.83 31.72 10.35
C GLY A 19 -6.20 32.11 9.01
N GLU A 20 -4.98 32.68 9.00
CA GLU A 20 -4.30 33.12 7.76
C GLU A 20 -3.32 32.07 7.20
N ILE A 21 -3.01 31.03 7.99
CA ILE A 21 -2.20 29.89 7.56
C ILE A 21 -3.15 28.81 7.05
N VAL A 22 -3.43 28.84 5.75
CA VAL A 22 -4.17 27.76 5.08
C VAL A 22 -3.17 26.64 4.80
N ASP A 23 -3.40 25.46 5.37
CA ASP A 23 -2.63 24.26 5.03
C ASP A 23 -2.88 23.92 3.56
N VAL A 24 -1.90 24.24 2.70
CA VAL A 24 -1.96 23.94 1.28
C VAL A 24 -1.43 22.53 1.11
N LEU A 25 -2.26 21.64 0.55
CA LEU A 25 -1.84 20.28 0.24
C LEU A 25 -0.63 20.33 -0.72
N PRO A 26 0.51 19.73 -0.36
CA PRO A 26 1.68 19.70 -1.23
C PRO A 26 1.35 19.10 -2.61
N GLU A 27 2.01 19.58 -3.66
CA GLU A 27 1.73 19.19 -5.05
C GLU A 27 1.90 17.68 -5.30
N ASP A 28 2.74 17.00 -4.52
CA ASP A 28 2.95 15.54 -4.56
C ASP A 28 1.85 14.74 -3.85
N LEU A 29 1.04 15.39 -3.02
CA LEU A 29 -0.09 14.83 -2.29
C LEU A 29 -1.44 15.15 -2.94
N ASP A 30 -1.48 15.97 -4.00
CA ASP A 30 -2.69 16.26 -4.76
C ASP A 30 -3.15 15.03 -5.58
N LEU A 31 -3.98 14.19 -4.94
CA LEU A 31 -4.57 13.00 -5.52
C LEU A 31 -5.57 13.30 -6.64
N SER A 32 -6.03 14.56 -6.81
CA SER A 32 -7.01 14.91 -7.84
C SER A 32 -6.46 14.77 -9.27
N GLY A 33 -5.14 14.86 -9.45
CA GLY A 33 -4.45 14.65 -10.73
C GLY A 33 -4.10 13.19 -11.03
N PHE A 34 -4.07 12.31 -10.04
CA PHE A 34 -3.67 10.90 -10.20
C PHE A 34 -4.89 9.98 -10.35
N VAL A 35 -5.48 9.97 -11.54
CA VAL A 35 -6.56 9.03 -11.94
C VAL A 35 -6.04 7.80 -12.70
N GLY A 36 -4.80 7.39 -12.41
CA GLY A 36 -4.24 6.15 -12.95
C GLY A 36 -4.73 4.93 -12.17
N PRO A 37 -4.88 3.74 -12.80
CA PRO A 37 -5.10 2.51 -12.06
C PRO A 37 -4.01 2.34 -11.00
N GLN A 38 -4.38 2.21 -9.73
CA GLN A 38 -3.43 1.96 -8.64
C GLN A 38 -2.74 0.60 -8.90
N THR A 39 -1.51 0.62 -9.42
CA THR A 39 -0.79 -0.61 -9.73
C THR A 39 -0.10 -1.13 -8.49
N PHE A 40 -0.60 -2.22 -7.92
CA PHE A 40 0.05 -2.88 -6.79
C PHE A 40 1.34 -3.60 -7.19
N PRO A 41 2.35 -3.68 -6.31
CA PRO A 41 3.60 -4.38 -6.58
C PRO A 41 3.35 -5.85 -6.95
N ASN A 42 3.74 -6.24 -8.17
CA ASN A 42 3.56 -7.60 -8.65
C ASN A 42 4.83 -8.45 -8.42
N ASN A 43 4.66 -9.59 -7.75
CA ASN A 43 5.75 -10.51 -7.43
C ASN A 43 6.35 -11.22 -8.68
N ASN A 44 5.68 -11.14 -9.83
CA ASN A 44 6.16 -11.68 -11.09
C ASN A 44 7.54 -11.11 -11.53
N ARG A 45 7.90 -9.89 -11.07
CA ARG A 45 9.21 -9.29 -11.37
C ARG A 45 10.40 -10.12 -10.89
N ARG A 46 10.21 -11.04 -9.92
CA ARG A 46 11.26 -11.98 -9.49
C ARG A 46 11.76 -12.91 -10.60
N ARG A 47 10.98 -13.11 -11.67
CA ARG A 47 11.38 -13.94 -12.81
C ARG A 47 12.55 -13.35 -13.60
N ILE A 48 12.74 -12.03 -13.58
CA ILE A 48 13.85 -11.36 -14.27
C ILE A 48 15.21 -11.74 -13.65
N PRO A 49 15.48 -11.49 -12.36
CA PRO A 49 16.73 -11.93 -11.75
C PRO A 49 16.84 -13.46 -11.72
N ALA A 50 15.73 -14.20 -11.56
CA ALA A 50 15.74 -15.66 -11.64
C ALA A 50 16.23 -16.19 -12.99
N GLY A 51 15.79 -15.58 -14.10
CA GLY A 51 16.28 -15.90 -15.44
C GLY A 51 17.77 -15.63 -15.60
N LEU A 52 18.28 -14.54 -15.01
CA LEU A 52 19.72 -14.25 -15.00
C LEU A 52 20.51 -15.31 -14.20
N TYR A 53 20.02 -15.72 -13.03
CA TYR A 53 20.66 -16.78 -12.26
C TYR A 53 20.68 -18.12 -13.02
N LEU A 54 19.58 -18.47 -13.70
CA LEU A 54 19.54 -19.66 -14.54
C LEU A 54 20.55 -19.58 -15.70
N LEU A 55 20.60 -18.44 -16.39
CA LEU A 55 21.52 -18.22 -17.50
C LEU A 55 22.98 -18.39 -17.06
N PHE A 56 23.40 -17.66 -16.01
CA PHE A 56 24.77 -17.71 -15.52
C PHE A 56 25.10 -19.05 -14.84
N GLY A 57 24.12 -19.65 -14.15
CA GLY A 57 24.27 -20.95 -13.53
C GLY A 57 24.51 -22.05 -14.57
N LEU A 58 23.70 -22.10 -15.62
CA LEU A 58 23.87 -23.04 -16.74
C LEU A 58 25.19 -22.79 -17.48
N ALA A 59 25.58 -21.53 -17.68
CA ALA A 59 26.86 -21.19 -18.30
C ALA A 59 28.04 -21.70 -17.46
N ALA A 60 28.01 -21.55 -16.14
CA ALA A 60 29.05 -22.04 -15.24
C ALA A 60 29.14 -23.59 -15.25
N VAL A 61 28.00 -24.28 -15.24
CA VAL A 61 27.95 -25.75 -15.37
C VAL A 61 28.53 -26.19 -16.72
N ALA A 62 28.18 -25.51 -17.82
CA ALA A 62 28.69 -25.83 -19.14
C ALA A 62 30.22 -25.59 -19.24
N VAL A 63 30.72 -24.49 -18.67
CA VAL A 63 32.16 -24.20 -18.61
C VAL A 63 32.90 -25.29 -17.84
N TYR A 64 32.35 -25.75 -16.71
CA TYR A 64 32.92 -26.89 -15.98
C TYR A 64 32.94 -28.17 -16.82
N ALA A 65 31.82 -28.51 -17.48
CA ALA A 65 31.73 -29.70 -18.31
C ALA A 65 32.73 -29.73 -19.48
N ILE A 66 33.04 -28.57 -20.06
CA ILE A 66 33.94 -28.46 -21.23
C ILE A 66 35.41 -28.34 -20.80
N LYS A 67 35.69 -27.62 -19.71
CA LYS A 67 37.06 -27.21 -19.34
C LYS A 67 37.54 -27.72 -17.99
N GLY A 68 36.74 -28.50 -17.26
CA GLY A 68 37.03 -28.94 -15.89
C GLY A 68 38.36 -29.69 -15.75
N ASP A 69 38.72 -30.50 -16.76
CA ASP A 69 39.96 -31.31 -16.72
C ASP A 69 41.16 -30.63 -17.38
N SER A 70 40.96 -29.53 -18.13
CA SER A 70 41.98 -28.92 -18.99
C SER A 70 42.38 -27.49 -18.61
N SER A 71 41.62 -26.83 -17.72
CA SER A 71 41.85 -25.42 -17.36
C SER A 71 42.19 -25.26 -15.88
N ALA A 72 43.28 -24.56 -15.57
CA ALA A 72 43.64 -24.22 -14.19
C ALA A 72 42.65 -23.24 -13.51
N LEU A 73 41.81 -22.54 -14.29
CA LEU A 73 40.83 -21.59 -13.77
C LEU A 73 39.47 -22.22 -13.43
N VAL A 74 39.22 -23.45 -13.87
CA VAL A 74 37.92 -24.13 -13.72
C VAL A 74 38.11 -25.30 -12.77
N ASN A 75 37.29 -25.36 -11.73
CA ASN A 75 37.39 -26.40 -10.72
C ASN A 75 35.99 -26.81 -10.23
N LEU A 76 35.93 -27.76 -9.30
CA LEU A 76 34.66 -28.25 -8.76
C LEU A 76 33.81 -27.15 -8.09
N GLY A 77 34.44 -26.08 -7.59
CA GLY A 77 33.74 -24.89 -7.09
C GLY A 77 32.95 -24.17 -8.19
N THR A 78 33.46 -24.11 -9.43
CA THR A 78 32.72 -23.57 -10.58
C THR A 78 31.44 -24.36 -10.85
N LEU A 79 31.51 -25.70 -10.74
CA LEU A 79 30.33 -26.55 -10.87
C LEU A 79 29.30 -26.24 -9.78
N TRP A 80 29.71 -26.26 -8.51
CA TRP A 80 28.80 -26.03 -7.38
C TRP A 80 28.20 -24.63 -7.37
N ALA A 81 28.97 -23.60 -7.76
CA ALA A 81 28.44 -22.26 -7.97
C ALA A 81 27.35 -22.24 -9.05
N GLY A 82 27.59 -22.92 -10.18
CA GLY A 82 26.61 -23.07 -11.24
C GLY A 82 25.33 -23.78 -10.78
N VAL A 83 25.47 -24.92 -10.09
CA VAL A 83 24.35 -25.67 -9.51
C VAL A 83 23.56 -24.82 -8.52
N GLY A 84 24.23 -24.10 -7.61
CA GLY A 84 23.57 -23.22 -6.65
C GLY A 84 22.76 -22.12 -7.33
N LEU A 85 23.31 -21.47 -8.36
CA LEU A 85 22.60 -20.48 -9.15
C LEU A 85 21.40 -21.08 -9.90
N VAL A 86 21.52 -22.30 -10.44
CA VAL A 86 20.40 -22.98 -11.10
C VAL A 86 19.28 -23.27 -10.11
N VAL A 87 19.60 -23.81 -8.92
CA VAL A 87 18.60 -24.10 -7.88
C VAL A 87 17.91 -22.80 -7.42
N PHE A 88 18.68 -21.75 -7.15
CA PHE A 88 18.13 -20.47 -6.71
C PHE A 88 17.29 -19.78 -7.80
N GLY A 89 17.75 -19.83 -9.06
CA GLY A 89 17.01 -19.34 -10.21
C GLY A 89 15.71 -20.10 -10.43
N ALA A 90 15.73 -21.44 -10.34
CA ALA A 90 14.52 -22.26 -10.46
C ALA A 90 13.50 -21.92 -9.35
N TYR A 91 13.97 -21.75 -8.12
CA TYR A 91 13.14 -21.29 -7.01
C TYR A 91 12.50 -19.93 -7.30
N GLY A 92 13.29 -18.95 -7.76
CA GLY A 92 12.79 -17.62 -8.12
C GLY A 92 11.76 -17.63 -9.26
N MET A 93 11.90 -18.54 -10.23
CA MET A 93 10.92 -18.75 -11.30
C MET A 93 9.58 -19.27 -10.76
N ILE A 94 9.63 -20.26 -9.86
CA ILE A 94 8.43 -20.84 -9.23
C ILE A 94 7.75 -19.84 -8.29
N ALA A 95 8.52 -19.09 -7.51
CA ALA A 95 8.03 -18.09 -6.57
C ALA A 95 7.55 -16.78 -7.23
N GLY A 96 7.77 -16.60 -8.54
CA GLY A 96 7.34 -15.43 -9.30
C GLY A 96 5.84 -15.47 -9.61
N TRP A 97 4.99 -15.40 -8.59
CA TRP A 97 3.54 -15.37 -8.75
C TRP A 97 3.05 -14.05 -9.33
N THR A 98 2.09 -14.13 -10.25
CA THR A 98 1.38 -12.96 -10.77
C THR A 98 0.15 -12.71 -9.91
N LEU A 99 0.01 -11.49 -9.37
CA LEU A 99 -1.26 -11.02 -8.82
C LEU A 99 -2.26 -10.89 -9.97
N LYS A 100 -3.37 -11.64 -9.90
CA LYS A 100 -4.41 -11.71 -10.94
C LYS A 100 -5.75 -11.15 -10.47
N VAL A 101 -6.00 -11.21 -9.16
CA VAL A 101 -7.21 -10.71 -8.54
C VAL A 101 -6.94 -9.30 -8.07
N ASP A 102 -7.74 -8.37 -8.56
CA ASP A 102 -7.66 -6.97 -8.16
C ASP A 102 -8.33 -6.75 -6.80
N GLU A 103 -8.06 -5.59 -6.20
CA GLU A 103 -8.59 -5.22 -4.89
C GLU A 103 -10.12 -5.30 -4.85
N SER A 104 -10.80 -4.77 -5.86
CA SER A 104 -12.27 -4.75 -5.93
C SER A 104 -12.88 -6.16 -5.93
N ASP A 105 -12.30 -7.09 -6.71
CA ASP A 105 -12.76 -8.48 -6.76
C ASP A 105 -12.53 -9.20 -5.42
N ALA A 106 -11.41 -8.90 -4.76
CA ALA A 106 -11.12 -9.42 -3.44
C ALA A 106 -12.09 -8.87 -2.39
N LEU A 107 -12.45 -7.58 -2.45
CA LEU A 107 -13.45 -6.95 -1.58
C LEU A 107 -14.84 -7.56 -1.78
N VAL A 108 -15.24 -7.86 -3.01
CA VAL A 108 -16.49 -8.60 -3.29
C VAL A 108 -16.48 -9.97 -2.64
N SER A 109 -15.37 -10.71 -2.79
CA SER A 109 -15.19 -12.05 -2.21
C SER A 109 -15.23 -12.03 -0.68
N ALA A 110 -14.62 -11.01 -0.06
CA ALA A 110 -14.64 -10.81 1.39
C ALA A 110 -16.02 -10.40 1.89
N SER A 111 -16.71 -9.50 1.20
CA SER A 111 -18.06 -9.03 1.56
C SER A 111 -19.06 -10.19 1.54
N ALA A 112 -18.93 -11.10 0.57
CA ALA A 112 -19.73 -12.33 0.52
C ALA A 112 -19.46 -13.28 1.71
N LYS A 113 -18.26 -13.21 2.32
CA LYS A 113 -17.84 -14.10 3.41
C LYS A 113 -18.27 -13.61 4.80
N VAL A 114 -18.22 -12.31 5.08
CA VAL A 114 -18.33 -11.76 6.45
C VAL A 114 -19.74 -11.90 7.08
N GLY A 115 -20.78 -12.05 6.26
CA GLY A 115 -22.14 -12.35 6.75
C GLY A 115 -22.89 -11.16 7.39
N PHE A 116 -22.44 -9.93 7.15
CA PHE A 116 -23.13 -8.70 7.55
C PHE A 116 -23.03 -7.65 6.42
N PRO A 117 -23.94 -6.67 6.35
CA PRO A 117 -23.83 -5.59 5.37
C PRO A 117 -22.60 -4.72 5.65
N VAL A 118 -21.66 -4.70 4.71
CA VAL A 118 -20.40 -3.95 4.82
C VAL A 118 -20.63 -2.48 4.47
N GLY A 119 -20.13 -1.57 5.31
CA GLY A 119 -20.09 -0.13 5.05
C GLY A 119 -18.72 0.32 4.54
N HIS A 120 -17.73 0.29 5.45
CA HIS A 120 -16.35 0.64 5.14
C HIS A 120 -15.48 -0.62 5.14
N ALA A 121 -14.65 -0.76 4.11
CA ALA A 121 -13.67 -1.83 4.03
C ALA A 121 -12.34 -1.32 3.50
N ALA A 122 -11.25 -1.92 3.96
CA ALA A 122 -9.91 -1.63 3.50
C ALA A 122 -9.24 -2.94 3.11
N ALA A 123 -8.59 -2.95 1.95
CA ALA A 123 -7.75 -4.06 1.52
C ALA A 123 -6.27 -3.72 1.71
N GLN A 124 -5.50 -4.72 2.14
CA GLN A 124 -4.05 -4.62 2.24
C GLN A 124 -3.42 -5.81 1.54
N MET A 125 -2.39 -5.53 0.73
CA MET A 125 -1.64 -6.58 0.07
C MET A 125 -0.63 -7.21 1.03
N ALA A 126 -0.65 -8.54 1.09
CA ALA A 126 0.27 -9.36 1.87
C ALA A 126 0.79 -10.55 1.05
N TRP A 127 1.71 -11.32 1.64
CA TRP A 127 2.28 -12.53 1.03
C TRP A 127 2.30 -13.66 2.04
N ARG A 128 1.98 -14.87 1.58
CA ARG A 128 1.94 -16.07 2.42
C ARG A 128 2.84 -17.19 1.91
N GLY A 129 3.31 -17.99 2.86
CA GLY A 129 4.08 -19.22 2.60
C GLY A 129 5.45 -18.99 1.95
N TRP A 130 6.17 -20.08 1.73
CA TRP A 130 7.53 -20.07 1.20
C TRP A 130 7.62 -19.43 -0.18
N LEU A 131 6.65 -19.69 -1.05
CA LEU A 131 6.66 -19.14 -2.41
C LEU A 131 6.20 -17.67 -2.49
N SER A 132 5.96 -17.00 -1.36
CA SER A 132 5.43 -15.62 -1.32
C SER A 132 4.19 -15.48 -2.22
N ARG A 133 3.18 -16.32 -2.00
CA ARG A 133 1.94 -16.26 -2.79
C ARG A 133 1.18 -14.99 -2.40
N PRO A 134 0.77 -14.13 -3.35
CA PRO A 134 0.10 -12.87 -3.04
C PRO A 134 -1.27 -13.14 -2.41
N THR A 135 -1.66 -12.33 -1.42
CA THR A 135 -2.90 -12.50 -0.66
C THR A 135 -3.42 -11.14 -0.24
N TRP A 136 -4.71 -10.92 -0.37
CA TRP A 136 -5.42 -9.75 0.10
C TRP A 136 -5.88 -9.99 1.53
N ARG A 137 -5.46 -9.12 2.45
CA ARG A 137 -5.99 -9.07 3.81
C ARG A 137 -6.97 -7.93 3.88
N ILE A 138 -8.24 -8.26 4.05
CA ILE A 138 -9.35 -7.32 4.00
C ILE A 138 -9.93 -7.17 5.39
N LEU A 139 -10.07 -5.93 5.85
CA LEU A 139 -10.81 -5.57 7.06
C LEU A 139 -12.11 -4.89 6.62
N ALA A 140 -13.24 -5.39 7.10
CA ALA A 140 -14.56 -4.89 6.78
C ALA A 140 -15.32 -4.54 8.07
N TYR A 141 -16.00 -3.40 8.05
CA TYR A 141 -16.88 -2.93 9.12
C TYR A 141 -18.33 -2.95 8.65
N SER A 142 -19.26 -3.15 9.58
CA SER A 142 -20.68 -3.06 9.28
C SER A 142 -21.09 -1.64 8.88
N ASN A 143 -22.25 -1.49 8.26
CA ASN A 143 -22.70 -0.22 7.67
C ASN A 143 -23.35 0.75 8.65
N GLU A 144 -23.55 0.35 9.92
CA GLU A 144 -24.05 1.25 10.95
C GLU A 144 -22.95 2.24 11.40
N ASN A 145 -23.36 3.38 11.96
CA ASN A 145 -22.46 4.37 12.53
C ASN A 145 -22.83 4.62 14.00
N PRO A 146 -22.00 4.23 14.98
CA PRO A 146 -20.72 3.55 14.84
C PRO A 146 -20.86 2.07 14.41
N PRO A 147 -19.83 1.47 13.78
CA PRO A 147 -19.90 0.10 13.31
C PRO A 147 -19.99 -0.89 14.48
N THR A 148 -20.95 -1.81 14.41
CA THR A 148 -21.22 -2.79 15.48
C THR A 148 -20.50 -4.11 15.28
N ARG A 149 -20.12 -4.43 14.03
CA ARG A 149 -19.41 -5.67 13.68
C ARG A 149 -18.20 -5.36 12.81
N ARG A 150 -17.18 -6.20 12.96
CA ARG A 150 -16.02 -6.21 12.06
C ARG A 150 -15.68 -7.61 11.62
N GLY A 151 -15.02 -7.71 10.48
CA GLY A 151 -14.53 -8.97 9.95
C GLY A 151 -13.20 -8.80 9.25
N ILE A 152 -12.34 -9.81 9.40
CA ILE A 152 -11.08 -9.91 8.66
C ILE A 152 -11.14 -11.13 7.74
N VAL A 153 -10.82 -10.94 6.47
CA VAL A 153 -10.86 -11.99 5.45
C VAL A 153 -9.56 -12.00 4.67
N LEU A 154 -8.99 -13.19 4.49
CA LEU A 154 -7.82 -13.41 3.64
C LEU A 154 -8.29 -14.03 2.32
N VAL A 155 -8.02 -13.34 1.22
CA VAL A 155 -8.38 -13.77 -0.14
C VAL A 155 -7.12 -13.99 -0.96
N ASP A 156 -7.00 -15.14 -1.64
CA ASP A 156 -5.85 -15.45 -2.46
C ASP A 156 -5.80 -14.56 -3.72
N GLY A 157 -4.67 -13.86 -3.92
CA GLY A 157 -4.51 -12.90 -5.01
C GLY A 157 -4.32 -13.54 -6.40
N VAL A 158 -4.30 -14.88 -6.50
CA VAL A 158 -4.11 -15.61 -7.77
C VAL A 158 -5.42 -16.21 -8.29
N ASN A 159 -6.26 -16.76 -7.40
CA ASN A 159 -7.51 -17.44 -7.78
C ASN A 159 -8.78 -16.86 -7.11
N GLY A 160 -8.65 -15.93 -6.17
CA GLY A 160 -9.79 -15.26 -5.51
C GLY A 160 -10.42 -16.08 -4.40
N GLU A 161 -9.81 -17.21 -4.04
CA GLU A 161 -10.32 -18.10 -3.02
C GLU A 161 -10.21 -17.46 -1.63
N VAL A 162 -11.27 -17.56 -0.83
CA VAL A 162 -11.24 -17.17 0.58
C VAL A 162 -10.48 -18.23 1.37
N ILE A 163 -9.29 -17.87 1.84
CA ILE A 163 -8.39 -18.74 2.60
C ILE A 163 -8.86 -18.85 4.04
N GLU A 164 -9.16 -17.70 4.64
CA GLU A 164 -9.56 -17.58 6.03
C GLU A 164 -10.52 -16.40 6.17
N GLY A 165 -11.46 -16.49 7.10
CA GLY A 165 -12.39 -15.42 7.38
C GLY A 165 -12.87 -15.52 8.81
N PHE A 166 -12.82 -14.41 9.52
CA PHE A 166 -13.26 -14.28 10.90
C PHE A 166 -14.11 -13.01 11.03
N SER A 167 -15.23 -13.11 11.73
CA SER A 167 -16.09 -11.97 12.06
C SER A 167 -16.44 -12.00 13.54
N GLU A 168 -16.50 -10.81 14.13
CA GLU A 168 -16.78 -10.60 15.55
C GLU A 168 -17.58 -9.32 15.77
N GLU A 169 -18.13 -9.18 16.97
CA GLU A 169 -18.60 -7.88 17.46
C GLU A 169 -17.42 -6.92 17.48
N ASN A 170 -17.64 -5.69 17.03
CA ASN A 170 -16.58 -4.72 16.95
C ASN A 170 -16.14 -4.34 18.37
N PRO A 171 -14.89 -4.64 18.78
CA PRO A 171 -14.40 -4.35 20.13
C PRO A 171 -13.93 -2.89 20.28
N GLU A 172 -13.87 -2.12 19.19
CA GLU A 172 -13.38 -0.75 19.19
C GLU A 172 -14.46 0.20 19.72
N ASP A 173 -14.10 1.02 20.71
CA ASP A 173 -14.95 2.08 21.22
C ASP A 173 -14.80 3.33 20.35
N TRP A 174 -15.82 3.57 19.53
CA TRP A 174 -15.89 4.73 18.65
C TRP A 174 -16.54 5.94 19.30
N THR A 175 -17.11 5.81 20.52
CA THR A 175 -17.85 6.90 21.17
C THR A 175 -16.97 8.04 21.65
N GLN A 176 -15.65 7.82 21.74
CA GLN A 176 -14.66 8.83 22.09
C GLN A 176 -14.38 9.83 20.95
N PHE A 177 -14.84 9.55 19.72
CA PHE A 177 -14.66 10.43 18.58
C PHE A 177 -16.01 11.08 18.27
N ASP A 178 -16.15 12.36 18.60
CA ASP A 178 -17.30 13.13 18.15
C ASP A 178 -17.18 13.33 16.62
N PRO A 179 -18.16 12.90 15.81
CA PRO A 179 -18.15 13.18 14.37
C PRO A 179 -18.02 14.69 14.07
N ASP A 180 -18.43 15.56 14.99
CA ASP A 180 -18.28 17.02 14.87
C ASP A 180 -16.84 17.52 15.15
N ASP A 181 -16.00 16.73 15.83
CA ASP A 181 -14.59 17.08 16.11
C ASP A 181 -13.65 16.76 14.93
N VAL A 182 -13.96 15.75 14.12
CA VAL A 182 -13.16 15.33 12.96
C VAL A 182 -13.55 16.06 11.67
N ALA A 183 -14.82 16.46 11.55
CA ALA A 183 -15.28 17.35 10.48
C ALA A 183 -14.96 18.80 10.88
N GLY A 184 -13.68 19.18 10.82
CA GLY A 184 -13.23 20.52 11.19
C GLY A 184 -14.21 21.59 10.71
N THR A 185 -14.90 22.22 11.67
CA THR A 185 -15.92 23.25 11.48
C THR A 185 -16.88 22.96 10.32
N SER A 186 -18.10 22.50 10.64
CA SER A 186 -19.25 22.61 9.74
C SER A 186 -19.19 23.95 8.99
N LEU A 187 -18.84 23.94 7.70
CA LEU A 187 -18.99 25.12 6.86
C LEU A 187 -20.49 25.39 6.82
N SER A 188 -20.93 26.26 7.72
CA SER A 188 -22.26 26.84 7.67
C SER A 188 -22.34 27.58 6.33
N VAL A 189 -22.91 26.92 5.33
CA VAL A 189 -23.27 27.54 4.06
C VAL A 189 -24.21 28.68 4.42
N PRO A 190 -23.82 29.95 4.25
CA PRO A 190 -24.72 31.04 4.56
C PRO A 190 -25.89 30.95 3.58
N ALA A 191 -27.10 30.95 4.14
CA ALA A 191 -28.33 30.96 3.36
C ALA A 191 -28.26 32.13 2.36
N GLN A 192 -28.41 31.81 1.07
CA GLN A 192 -28.55 32.79 0.01
C GLN A 192 -29.77 33.66 0.35
N SER A 193 -29.55 34.92 0.71
CA SER A 193 -30.61 35.89 0.89
C SER A 193 -31.21 36.20 -0.47
N GLU A 194 -32.41 35.68 -0.72
CA GLU A 194 -33.26 36.07 -1.85
C GLU A 194 -33.40 37.59 -1.86
N THR A 195 -32.81 38.22 -2.88
CA THR A 195 -32.94 39.66 -3.10
C THR A 195 -34.30 39.91 -3.73
N GLN A 196 -35.28 40.25 -2.90
CA GLN A 196 -36.59 40.74 -3.34
C GLN A 196 -36.39 42.10 -4.02
N THR A 197 -36.61 42.14 -5.32
CA THR A 197 -36.60 43.37 -6.14
C THR A 197 -37.93 44.11 -5.96
N PRO A 198 -37.94 45.45 -5.82
CA PRO A 198 -39.18 46.23 -5.85
C PRO A 198 -39.78 46.37 -7.25
#